data_AF-A0A955Z0G8-F1
#
_entry.id   AF-A0A955Z0G8-F1
#
_cell.length_a   1.000
_cell.length_b   1.000
_cell.length_c   1.000
_cell.angle_alpha   90.00
_cell.angle_beta   90.00
_cell.angle_gamma   90.00
#
_symmetry.space_group_name_H-M   'P 1'
#
loop_
_entity.id
_entity.type
_entity.pdbx_description
1 polymer ?
#
loop_
_entity_poly.entity_id
_entity_poly.type
_entity_poly.pdbx_seq_one_letter_code
_entity_poly.pdbx_strand_id
1 'polypeptide(L)'
;QFRDEEHGKAIDTSGSARISGEAEDTEYVDGLDLVSQIAESEQGKACFAGWYSTFALGTRMSITRRAQLNVDFSESGASIQQLLVGLTQDDIFYYRKILEENP
;
A
#
# COMPACT_ATOMS: atom_id res chain seq x y z
N GLN A 1 -3.42 19.35 -4.79
CA GLN A 1 -4.17 19.92 -5.92
C GLN A 1 -3.53 19.39 -7.20
N PHE A 2 -4.32 18.80 -8.09
CA PHE A 2 -3.84 18.34 -9.39
C PHE A 2 -3.62 19.55 -10.31
N ARG A 3 -2.57 19.54 -11.14
CA ARG A 3 -2.21 20.65 -12.04
C ARG A 3 -2.69 20.33 -13.45
N ASP A 4 -3.63 21.12 -13.95
CA ASP A 4 -4.29 21.00 -15.26
C ASP A 4 -3.67 21.91 -16.33
N GLU A 5 -2.92 22.94 -15.93
CA GLU A 5 -2.24 23.87 -16.84
C GLU A 5 -0.77 24.14 -16.48
N GLU A 6 0.07 24.34 -17.50
CA GLU A 6 1.44 24.83 -17.38
C GLU A 6 1.72 25.89 -18.47
N HIS A 7 2.13 27.09 -18.05
CA HIS A 7 2.36 28.23 -18.94
C HIS A 7 1.16 28.58 -19.84
N GLY A 8 -0.07 28.45 -19.32
CA GLY A 8 -1.31 28.73 -20.07
C GLY A 8 -1.64 27.69 -21.13
N LYS A 9 -1.01 26.51 -21.08
CA LYS A 9 -1.31 25.35 -21.92
C LYS A 9 -1.89 24.24 -21.06
N ALA A 10 -2.94 23.58 -21.55
CA ALA A 10 -3.48 22.38 -20.93
C ALA A 10 -2.41 21.27 -20.90
N ILE A 11 -2.31 20.59 -19.76
CA ILE A 11 -1.47 19.41 -19.60
C ILE A 11 -2.33 18.19 -19.92
N ASP A 12 -1.94 17.42 -20.93
CA ASP A 12 -2.52 16.10 -21.17
C ASP A 12 -1.83 15.09 -20.25
N THR A 13 -2.59 14.56 -19.30
CA THR A 13 -2.15 13.54 -18.36
C THR A 13 -2.84 12.20 -18.57
N SER A 14 -3.52 12.03 -19.70
CA SER A 14 -4.13 10.76 -20.07
C SER A 14 -3.07 9.78 -20.59
N GLY A 15 -3.37 8.49 -20.53
CA GLY A 15 -2.47 7.47 -21.06
C GLY A 15 -2.93 6.06 -20.74
N SER A 16 -2.01 5.11 -20.93
CA SER A 16 -2.19 3.73 -20.51
C SER A 16 -1.01 3.25 -19.69
N ALA A 17 -1.26 2.37 -18.74
CA ALA A 17 -0.23 1.77 -17.90
C ALA A 17 -0.53 0.29 -17.66
N ARG A 18 0.53 -0.52 -17.59
CA ARG A 18 0.43 -1.89 -17.12
C ARG A 18 0.31 -1.89 -15.59
N ILE A 19 -0.90 -2.07 -15.08
CA ILE A 19 -1.11 -2.32 -13.65
C ILE A 19 -0.81 -3.80 -13.39
N SER A 20 0.09 -4.08 -12.44
CA SER A 20 0.46 -5.46 -12.12
C SER A 20 -0.78 -6.22 -11.64
N GLY A 21 -1.04 -7.41 -12.19
CA GLY A 21 -2.25 -8.19 -11.92
C GLY A 21 -3.30 -8.10 -13.03
N GLU A 22 -3.25 -7.06 -13.87
CA GLU A 22 -4.16 -6.90 -15.01
C GLU A 22 -3.61 -7.60 -16.26
N ALA A 23 -4.52 -8.23 -17.02
CA ALA A 23 -4.19 -8.94 -18.26
C ALA A 23 -3.84 -7.99 -19.41
N GLU A 24 -4.37 -6.77 -19.38
CA GLU A 24 -4.22 -5.74 -20.41
C GLU A 24 -3.69 -4.44 -19.81
N ASP A 25 -3.27 -3.50 -20.65
CA ASP A 25 -2.93 -2.15 -20.17
C ASP A 25 -4.21 -1.43 -19.77
N THR A 26 -4.20 -0.76 -18.63
CA THR A 26 -5.33 0.02 -18.14
C THR A 26 -5.19 1.46 -18.64
N GLU A 27 -6.23 1.97 -19.30
CA GLU A 27 -6.31 3.37 -19.68
C GLU A 27 -6.72 4.24 -18.47
N TYR A 28 -6.17 5.45 -18.41
CA TYR A 28 -6.51 6.45 -17.42
C TYR A 28 -6.69 7.81 -18.07
N VAL A 29 -7.68 8.57 -17.58
CA VAL A 29 -8.01 9.89 -18.15
C VAL A 29 -7.13 11.01 -17.58
N ASP A 30 -6.61 10.80 -16.36
CA ASP A 30 -5.69 11.71 -15.70
C ASP A 30 -4.89 10.99 -14.60
N GLY A 31 -4.02 11.74 -13.91
CA GLY A 31 -3.20 11.17 -12.84
C GLY A 31 -3.99 10.80 -11.58
N LEU A 32 -5.18 11.37 -11.33
CA LEU A 32 -6.01 11.00 -10.18
C LEU A 32 -6.72 9.67 -10.44
N ASP A 33 -7.22 9.48 -11.66
CA ASP A 33 -7.78 8.21 -12.13
C ASP A 33 -6.75 7.08 -12.02
N LEU A 34 -5.53 7.30 -12.53
CA LEU A 34 -4.44 6.34 -12.37
C LEU A 34 -4.15 5.99 -10.90
N VAL A 35 -4.11 6.99 -10.01
CA VAL A 35 -3.89 6.75 -8.58
C VAL A 35 -5.05 5.95 -7.95
N SER A 36 -6.29 6.23 -8.35
CA SER A 36 -7.46 5.49 -7.90
C SER A 36 -7.37 4.02 -8.33
N GLN A 37 -7.08 3.77 -9.61
CA GLN A 37 -6.93 2.43 -10.15
C GLN A 37 -5.80 1.64 -9.44
N ILE A 38 -4.66 2.28 -9.17
CA ILE A 38 -3.57 1.67 -8.38
C ILE A 38 -4.03 1.34 -6.95
N ALA A 39 -4.74 2.25 -6.29
CA ALA A 39 -5.23 2.04 -4.93
C ALA A 39 -6.26 0.91 -4.84
N GLU A 40 -7.06 0.71 -5.89
CA GLU A 40 -8.06 -0.34 -6.00
C GLU A 40 -7.47 -1.70 -6.40
N SER A 41 -6.28 -1.73 -7.02
CA SER A 41 -5.58 -2.97 -7.38
C SER A 41 -5.15 -3.79 -6.15
N GLU A 42 -5.19 -5.12 -6.27
CA GLU A 42 -4.75 -6.02 -5.20
C GLU A 42 -3.26 -5.82 -4.86
N GLN A 43 -2.44 -5.53 -5.85
CA GLN A 43 -1.02 -5.27 -5.73
C GLN A 43 -0.77 -3.94 -5.00
N GLY A 44 -1.55 -2.90 -5.29
CA GLY A 44 -1.52 -1.63 -4.57
C GLY A 44 -1.87 -1.80 -3.10
N LYS A 45 -2.96 -2.52 -2.80
CA LYS A 45 -3.38 -2.86 -1.42
C LYS A 45 -2.29 -3.64 -0.67
N ALA A 46 -1.71 -4.67 -1.30
CA ALA A 46 -0.64 -5.48 -0.73
C ALA A 46 0.65 -4.65 -0.48
N CYS A 47 1.00 -3.77 -1.41
CA CYS A 47 2.13 -2.85 -1.26
C CYS A 47 1.91 -1.90 -0.08
N PHE A 48 0.71 -1.32 0.01
CA PHE A 48 0.32 -0.45 1.11
C PHE A 48 0.41 -1.16 2.47
N ALA A 49 -0.19 -2.34 2.62
CA ALA A 49 -0.14 -3.11 3.86
C ALA A 49 1.30 -3.46 4.27
N GLY A 50 2.17 -3.79 3.32
CA GLY A 50 3.58 -4.08 3.55
C GLY A 50 4.40 -2.87 4.05
N TRP A 51 4.18 -1.70 3.44
CA TRP A 51 4.83 -0.46 3.88
C TRP A 51 4.29 0.03 5.21
N TYR A 52 2.97 0.00 5.38
CA TYR A 52 2.31 0.44 6.60
C TYR A 52 2.70 -0.42 7.80
N SER A 53 2.73 -1.75 7.64
CA SER A 53 3.21 -2.66 8.70
C SER A 53 4.64 -2.38 9.11
N THR A 54 5.53 -2.10 8.15
CA THR A 54 6.93 -1.75 8.42
C THR A 54 7.02 -0.43 9.19
N PHE A 55 6.23 0.58 8.81
CA PHE A 55 6.16 1.86 9.51
C PHE A 55 5.63 1.69 10.94
N ALA A 56 4.51 0.98 11.11
CA ALA A 56 3.84 0.81 12.40
C ALA A 56 4.68 0.00 13.41
N LEU A 57 5.37 -1.05 12.95
CA LEU A 57 6.20 -1.90 13.81
C LEU A 57 7.63 -1.37 13.97
N GLY A 58 8.07 -0.46 13.10
CA GLY A 58 9.46 0.00 13.03
C GLY A 58 10.46 -1.08 12.56
N THR A 59 9.97 -2.21 12.05
CA THR A 59 10.77 -3.33 11.55
C THR A 59 10.01 -4.10 10.47
N ARG A 60 10.72 -4.91 9.70
CA ARG A 60 10.13 -5.74 8.65
C ARG A 60 9.62 -7.07 9.21
N MET A 61 8.39 -7.43 8.88
CA MET A 61 7.84 -8.76 9.12
C MET A 61 8.50 -9.81 8.21
N SER A 62 8.40 -11.08 8.59
CA SER A 62 8.78 -12.20 7.71
C SER A 62 7.89 -12.25 6.46
N ILE A 63 8.40 -12.88 5.39
CA ILE A 63 7.66 -13.02 4.12
C ILE A 63 6.34 -13.76 4.33
N THR A 64 6.36 -14.87 5.05
CA THR A 64 5.16 -15.68 5.34
C THR A 64 4.12 -14.87 6.11
N ARG A 65 4.53 -14.12 7.13
CA ARG A 65 3.59 -13.31 7.91
C ARG A 65 3.03 -12.14 7.11
N ARG A 66 3.85 -11.50 6.27
CA ARG A 66 3.39 -10.47 5.35
C ARG A 66 2.39 -11.00 4.33
N ALA A 67 2.59 -12.23 3.83
CA ALA A 67 1.63 -12.86 2.92
C ALA A 67 0.27 -13.08 3.62
N GLN A 68 0.27 -13.58 4.86
CA GLN A 68 -0.97 -13.73 5.64
C GLN A 68 -1.65 -12.39 5.89
N LEU A 69 -0.89 -11.36 6.28
CA LEU A 69 -1.42 -10.02 6.51
C LEU A 69 -2.11 -9.45 5.26
N ASN A 70 -1.56 -9.71 4.07
CA ASN A 70 -2.16 -9.25 2.82
C ASN A 70 -3.50 -9.95 2.52
N VAL A 71 -3.60 -11.25 2.84
CA VAL A 71 -4.87 -12.01 2.74
C VAL A 71 -5.88 -11.41 3.71
N ASP A 72 -5.53 -11.28 4.99
CA ASP A 72 -6.41 -10.72 6.02
C ASP A 72 -6.87 -9.29 5.66
N PHE A 73 -5.94 -8.48 5.11
CA PHE A 73 -6.25 -7.12 4.68
C PHE A 73 -7.22 -7.09 3.50
N SER A 74 -7.02 -7.94 2.48
CA SER A 74 -7.94 -8.05 1.33
C SER A 74 -9.33 -8.56 1.77
N GLU A 75 -9.39 -9.60 2.59
CA GLU A 75 -10.65 -10.15 3.14
C GLU A 75 -11.41 -9.15 4.01
N SER A 76 -10.71 -8.23 4.68
CA SER A 76 -11.33 -7.15 5.45
C SER A 76 -11.91 -6.00 4.59
N GLY A 77 -11.80 -6.11 3.25
CA GLY A 77 -12.13 -5.02 2.33
C GLY A 77 -11.12 -3.87 2.39
N ALA A 78 -9.83 -4.18 2.57
CA ALA A 78 -8.76 -3.20 2.73
C ALA A 78 -8.95 -2.23 3.91
N SER A 79 -9.49 -2.72 5.04
CA SER A 79 -9.73 -1.91 6.22
C SER A 79 -8.45 -1.63 7.00
N ILE A 80 -8.03 -0.36 7.05
CA ILE A 80 -6.87 0.09 7.84
C ILE A 80 -7.05 -0.23 9.32
N GLN A 81 -8.29 -0.17 9.83
CA GLN A 81 -8.57 -0.50 11.23
C GLN A 81 -8.28 -1.99 11.51
N GLN A 82 -8.71 -2.89 10.62
CA GLN A 82 -8.44 -4.32 10.78
C GLN A 82 -6.96 -4.64 10.58
N LEU A 83 -6.29 -3.96 9.64
CA LEU A 83 -4.84 -4.05 9.48
C LEU A 83 -4.11 -3.72 10.79
N LEU A 84 -4.47 -2.62 11.45
CA LEU A 84 -3.90 -2.23 12.73
C LEU A 84 -4.16 -3.26 13.83
N VAL A 85 -5.39 -3.76 13.94
CA VAL A 85 -5.72 -4.82 14.91
C VAL A 85 -4.85 -6.06 14.66
N GLY A 86 -4.73 -6.51 13.40
CA GLY A 86 -3.90 -7.66 13.03
C GLY A 86 -2.41 -7.45 13.37
N LEU A 87 -1.89 -6.23 13.21
CA LEU A 87 -0.52 -5.89 13.61
C LEU A 87 -0.31 -5.94 15.13
N THR A 88 -1.30 -5.51 15.93
CA THR A 88 -1.20 -5.60 17.41
C THR A 88 -1.25 -7.02 17.95
N GLN A 89 -1.77 -7.96 17.15
CA GLN A 89 -1.84 -9.38 17.50
C GLN A 89 -0.60 -10.17 17.03
N ASP A 90 0.33 -9.51 16.33
CA ASP A 90 1.56 -10.14 15.87
C ASP A 90 2.61 -10.24 16.99
N ASP A 91 3.37 -11.33 17.03
CA ASP A 91 4.45 -11.52 18.00
C ASP A 91 5.49 -10.39 17.95
N ILE A 92 5.77 -9.82 16.77
CA ILE A 92 6.72 -8.71 16.62
C ILE A 92 6.26 -7.47 17.40
N PHE A 93 4.94 -7.27 17.53
CA PHE A 93 4.40 -6.18 18.33
C PHE A 93 4.66 -6.38 19.83
N TYR A 94 4.50 -7.61 20.33
CA TYR A 94 4.75 -7.94 21.74
C TYR A 94 6.23 -7.94 22.10
N TYR A 95 7.08 -8.47 21.22
CA TYR A 95 8.52 -8.53 21.40
C TYR A 95 9.23 -7.36 20.75
N ARG A 96 8.78 -6.13 21.06
CA ARG A 96 9.60 -4.96 20.75
C ARG A 96 10.91 -5.13 21.50
N LYS A 97 11.99 -5.49 20.80
CA LYS A 97 13.33 -5.58 21.37
C LYS A 97 13.55 -4.32 22.18
N ILE A 98 13.57 -4.44 23.50
CA ILE A 98 14.17 -3.43 24.34
C ILE A 98 15.59 -3.34 23.78
N LEU A 99 15.94 -2.18 23.23
CA LEU A 99 17.32 -1.90 22.91
C LEU A 99 18.04 -1.99 24.26
N GLU A 100 18.70 -3.11 24.53
CA GLU A 100 19.61 -3.21 25.65
C GLU A 100 20.66 -2.13 25.43
N GLU A 101 20.57 -1.05 26.20
CA GLU A 101 21.67 -0.09 26.32
C GLU A 101 22.86 -0.88 26.86
N ASN A 102 23.81 -1.21 25.97
CA ASN A 102 25.09 -1.76 26.38
C ASN A 102 25.75 -0.74 27.34
N PRO A 103 26.15 -1.14 28.57
CA PRO A 103 26.93 -0.29 29.46
C PRO A 103 28.33 0.01 28.91
#